data_AF-A0A959V765-F1
#
_entry.id   AF-A0A959V765-F1
#
_cell.length_a   1.000
_cell.length_b   1.000
_cell.length_c   1.000
_cell.angle_alpha   90.00
_cell.angle_beta   90.00
_cell.angle_gamma   90.00
#
_symmetry.space_group_name_H-M   'P 1'
#
loop_
_entity.id
_entity.type
_entity.pdbx_description
1 polymer ?
#
loop_
_entity_poly.entity_id
_entity_poly.type
_entity_poly.pdbx_seq_one_letter_code
_entity_poly.pdbx_strand_id
1 'polypeptide(L)' 'VETVSMGSALKICLVAEGAADVYPRYAPTMEWDTAAGHAIAREAGRDLTDVSTNARMRYNKQDLLNNWFIVQ' A
#
# COMPACT_ATOMS: atom_id res chain seq x y z
N VAL A 1 19.99 1.40 -14.45
CA VAL A 1 18.87 0.89 -13.63
C VAL A 1 17.72 0.65 -14.58
N GLU A 2 17.16 -0.55 -14.59
CA GLU A 2 16.00 -0.88 -15.40
C GLU A 2 14.73 -0.44 -14.65
N THR A 3 13.81 0.23 -15.34
CA THR A 3 12.55 0.70 -14.75
C THR A 3 11.40 -0.06 -15.38
N VAL A 4 10.67 -0.82 -14.56
CA VAL A 4 9.50 -1.57 -15.01
C VAL A 4 8.23 -0.88 -14.50
N SER A 5 7.32 -0.58 -15.43
CA SER A 5 6.01 -0.06 -15.07
C SER A 5 5.09 -1.20 -14.64
N MET A 6 4.40 -1.03 -13.52
CA MET A 6 3.44 -2.00 -13.00
C MET A 6 2.25 -1.30 -12.36
N GLY A 7 1.11 -1.99 -12.34
CA GLY A 7 -0.09 -1.56 -11.64
C GLY A 7 0.12 -1.40 -10.14
N SER A 8 -0.58 -0.45 -9.53
CA SER A 8 -0.44 -0.11 -8.10
C SER A 8 -0.73 -1.29 -7.17
N ALA A 9 -1.86 -1.97 -7.38
CA ALA A 9 -2.27 -3.08 -6.52
C ALA A 9 -1.28 -4.23 -6.55
N LEU A 10 -0.70 -4.51 -7.73
CA LEU A 10 0.33 -5.55 -7.88
C LEU A 10 1.56 -5.27 -7.01
N LYS A 11 1.98 -4.00 -6.89
CA LYS A 11 3.14 -3.63 -6.06
C LYS A 11 2.94 -3.95 -4.58
N ILE A 12 1.69 -3.90 -4.08
CA ILE A 12 1.38 -4.34 -2.72
C ILE A 12 1.61 -5.85 -2.60
N CYS A 13 1.16 -6.63 -3.58
CA CYS A 13 1.35 -8.08 -3.60
C CYS A 13 2.84 -8.48 -3.72
N LEU A 14 3.64 -7.73 -4.49
CA LEU A 14 5.09 -7.97 -4.59
C LEU A 14 5.81 -7.84 -3.24
N VAL A 15 5.39 -6.88 -2.40
CA VAL A 15 5.92 -6.77 -1.04
C VAL A 15 5.40 -7.91 -0.15
N ALA A 16 4.11 -8.26 -0.28
CA ALA A 16 3.51 -9.37 0.45
C ALA A 16 4.19 -10.72 0.17
N GLU A 17 4.54 -11.00 -1.10
CA GLU A 17 5.24 -12.25 -1.48
C GLU A 17 6.76 -12.21 -1.23
N GLY A 18 7.30 -11.07 -0.82
CA GLY A 18 8.74 -10.89 -0.55
C GLY A 18 9.61 -10.66 -1.80
N ALA A 19 9.01 -10.42 -2.96
CA ALA A 19 9.73 -10.04 -4.18
C ALA A 19 10.19 -8.56 -4.16
N ALA A 20 9.65 -7.75 -3.25
CA ALA A 20 10.10 -6.39 -2.97
C ALA A 20 10.15 -6.14 -1.46
N ASP A 21 11.11 -5.36 -1.00
CA ASP A 21 11.22 -5.01 0.43
C ASP A 21 10.26 -3.90 0.84
N VAL A 22 10.04 -2.92 -0.04
CA VAL A 22 9.27 -1.71 0.26
C VAL A 22 8.54 -1.16 -0.96
N TYR A 23 7.34 -0.63 -0.75
CA TYR A 23 6.60 0.13 -1.76
C TYR A 23 6.10 1.47 -1.18
N PRO A 24 6.83 2.58 -1.39
CA PRO A 24 6.35 3.91 -1.06
C PRO A 24 5.39 4.43 -2.15
N ARG A 25 4.24 4.96 -1.74
CA ARG A 25 3.23 5.55 -2.62
C ARG A 25 2.94 6.99 -2.22
N TYR A 26 3.66 7.92 -2.86
CA TYR A 26 3.50 9.38 -2.69
C TYR A 26 2.68 10.00 -3.83
N ALA A 27 1.55 9.36 -4.14
CA ALA A 27 0.62 9.85 -5.15
C ALA A 27 -0.80 9.40 -4.79
N PRO A 28 -1.83 10.18 -5.18
CA PRO A 28 -3.23 9.88 -4.87
C PRO A 28 -3.63 8.43 -5.18
N THR A 29 -4.41 7.85 -4.28
CA THR A 29 -5.14 6.58 -4.45
C THR A 29 -6.44 6.68 -3.67
N MET A 30 -7.40 5.83 -4.01
CA MET A 30 -8.64 5.69 -3.27
C MET A 30 -8.57 4.46 -2.36
N GLU A 31 -9.38 4.43 -1.30
CA GLU A 31 -9.45 3.30 -0.37
C GLU A 31 -9.60 1.93 -1.06
N TRP A 32 -10.45 1.86 -2.09
CA TRP A 32 -10.68 0.62 -2.85
C TRP A 32 -9.47 0.14 -3.65
N ASP A 33 -8.51 1.03 -3.97
CA ASP A 33 -7.27 0.63 -4.66
C ASP A 33 -6.31 -0.13 -3.73
N THR A 34 -6.45 0.04 -2.41
CA THR A 34 -5.49 -0.47 -1.41
C THR A 34 -6.10 -1.48 -0.43
N ALA A 35 -7.40 -1.42 -0.14
CA ALA A 35 -8.02 -2.23 0.92
C ALA A 35 -7.80 -3.74 0.75
N ALA A 36 -7.99 -4.27 -0.46
CA ALA A 36 -7.76 -5.69 -0.74
C ALA A 36 -6.28 -6.08 -0.61
N GLY A 37 -5.38 -5.26 -1.17
CA GLY A 37 -3.94 -5.47 -1.06
C GLY A 37 -3.44 -5.37 0.38
N HIS A 38 -4.02 -4.47 1.18
CA HIS A 38 -3.66 -4.32 2.59
C HIS A 38 -4.05 -5.55 3.40
N ALA A 39 -5.22 -6.13 3.17
CA ALA A 39 -5.60 -7.39 3.81
C ALA A 39 -4.59 -8.51 3.48
N ILE A 40 -4.21 -8.67 2.21
CA ILE A 40 -3.21 -9.66 1.78
C ILE A 40 -1.84 -9.39 2.43
N ALA A 41 -1.36 -8.16 2.39
CA ALA A 41 -0.10 -7.77 3.00
C ALA A 41 -0.07 -8.13 4.49
N ARG A 42 -1.17 -7.86 5.22
CA ARG A 42 -1.28 -8.19 6.65
C ARG A 42 -1.23 -9.67 6.95
N GLU A 43 -1.92 -10.49 6.17
CA GLU A 43 -1.84 -11.94 6.32
C GLU A 43 -0.45 -12.49 5.96
N ALA A 44 0.30 -11.78 5.12
CA ALA A 44 1.70 -12.08 4.82
C ALA A 44 2.71 -11.48 5.83
N GLY A 45 2.24 -10.87 6.93
CA GLY A 45 3.11 -10.26 7.95
C GLY A 45 3.68 -8.89 7.60
N ARG A 46 3.14 -8.23 6.59
CA ARG A 46 3.46 -6.86 6.13
C ARG A 46 2.35 -5.89 6.54
N ASP A 47 2.55 -4.59 6.36
CA ASP A 47 1.52 -3.58 6.66
C ASP A 47 1.55 -2.39 5.70
N LEU A 48 0.45 -1.63 5.65
CA LEU A 48 0.40 -0.32 5.00
C LEU A 48 0.40 0.75 6.07
N THR A 49 1.48 1.54 6.13
CA THR A 49 1.64 2.62 7.10
C THR A 49 1.33 3.95 6.42
N ASP A 50 0.38 4.70 6.97
CA ASP A 50 0.10 6.09 6.61
C ASP A 50 1.27 6.98 7.04
N VAL A 51 1.86 7.68 6.09
CA VAL A 51 3.05 8.54 6.31
C VAL A 51 2.71 9.76 7.16
N SER A 52 1.48 10.26 7.08
CA SER A 52 1.05 11.46 7.82
C SER A 52 0.86 11.17 9.31
N THR A 53 0.39 9.97 9.64
CA THR A 53 0.06 9.58 11.02
C THR A 53 1.07 8.62 11.64
N ASN A 54 1.98 8.07 10.83
CA ASN A 54 2.89 6.99 11.20
C ASN A 54 2.18 5.78 11.84
N ALA A 55 0.93 5.56 11.42
CA ALA A 55 0.07 4.50 11.91
C ALA A 55 -0.45 3.67 10.74
N ARG A 56 -1.00 2.49 11.03
CA ARG A 56 -1.66 1.66 10.02
C ARG A 56 -2.74 2.44 9.28
N MET A 57 -2.79 2.28 7.95
CA MET A 57 -3.84 2.81 7.09
C MET A 57 -5.23 2.42 7.59
N ARG A 58 -6.16 3.40 7.58
CA ARG A 58 -7.56 3.21 7.97
C ARG A 58 -8.48 3.41 6.77
N TYR A 59 -9.58 2.66 6.81
CA TYR A 59 -10.63 2.63 5.79
C TYR A 59 -11.97 3.08 6.37
N ASN A 60 -12.96 3.25 5.49
CA ASN A 60 -14.29 3.77 5.78
C ASN A 60 -14.24 5.22 6.29
N LYS A 61 -13.35 6.03 5.71
CA LYS A 61 -13.28 7.47 5.97
C LYS A 61 -14.41 8.21 5.24
N GLN A 62 -14.78 9.38 5.73
CA GLN A 62 -15.74 10.25 5.05
C GLN A 62 -15.22 10.70 3.67
N ASP A 63 -13.92 10.99 3.60
CA ASP A 63 -13.18 11.18 2.35
C ASP A 63 -12.37 9.91 2.07
N LEU A 64 -12.69 9.26 0.95
CA LEU A 64 -12.10 7.99 0.54
C LEU A 64 -10.72 8.14 -0.11
N LEU A 65 -10.21 9.37 -0.23
CA LEU A 65 -8.83 9.61 -0.64
C LEU A 65 -7.88 9.08 0.45
N ASN A 66 -6.89 8.30 0.03
CA ASN A 66 -5.85 7.84 0.92
C ASN A 66 -4.77 8.92 1.11
N ASN A 67 -4.25 9.00 2.33
CA ASN A 67 -2.95 9.59 2.56
C ASN A 67 -1.86 8.80 1.83
N TRP A 68 -0.68 9.41 1.71
CA TRP A 68 0.51 8.70 1.27
C TRP A 68 0.83 7.55 2.23
N PHE A 69 1.30 6.44 1.68
CA PHE A 69 1.57 5.25 2.47
C PHE A 69 2.84 4.53 2.04
N ILE A 70 3.34 3.67 2.92
CA ILE A 70 4.45 2.75 2.65
C ILE A 70 3.97 1.34 2.97
N VAL A 71 4.19 0.40 2.05
CA VAL A 71 4.06 -1.05 2.29
C VAL A 71 5.42 -1.61 2.70
N GLN A 72 5.49 -2.35 3.81
CA GLN A 72 6.71 -3.02 4.31
C GLN A 72 6.41 -4.12 5.33
#